data_AF-A0A9E7I053-F1
#
_entry.id   AF-A0A9E7I053-F1
#
_cell.length_a   1.000
_cell.length_b   1.000
_cell.length_c   1.000
_cell.angle_alpha   90.00
_cell.angle_beta   90.00
_cell.angle_gamma   90.00
#
_symmetry.space_group_name_H-M   'P 1'
#
loop_
_entity.id
_entity.type
_entity.pdbx_description
1 polymer ?
#
loop_
_entity_poly.entity_id
_entity_poly.type
_entity_poly.pdbx_seq_one_letter_code
_entity_poly.pdbx_strand_id
1 'polypeptide(L)'
;MKRFARLVGRSYLLGSTPNPNPSSIRGSSGCYLYSSLRAISSASIPLPLRNQWPFSRNPSNSWASSPWLRFGGQRRSLFIETQSTPNPLSLMFYPGQPVMEVGSADFPNARTAMTSPLAKSMFEIDGVSRVFFRSDFVTVTKSEEVSWDFLKPEIFAAIMDFYSSGKPLFLDSNVAAYMDTAIHEDDSEIVAMIKELLETQIRPAVQEDDGGDIEYRGFDLDSGIVKLRMQGACSGCPSSSSVTLKSGIENMPTHYVPEVKGVDQELDTDEGASSSRSNGIKCY
;
A
#
# COMPACT_ATOMS: atom_id res chain seq x y z
N MET A 1 -27.33 -57.73 30.68
CA MET A 1 -28.79 -57.95 30.86
C MET A 1 -29.49 -56.59 30.91
N LYS A 2 -30.72 -56.45 30.35
CA LYS A 2 -31.77 -55.40 30.56
C LYS A 2 -31.31 -53.90 30.58
N ARG A 3 -31.58 -53.02 29.59
CA ARG A 3 -32.81 -52.52 28.89
C ARG A 3 -33.60 -51.39 29.61
N PHE A 4 -34.17 -50.50 28.77
CA PHE A 4 -35.13 -49.36 28.99
C PHE A 4 -34.53 -48.01 29.48
N ALA A 5 -34.73 -46.81 28.90
CA ALA A 5 -35.40 -46.23 27.69
C ALA A 5 -36.62 -45.28 27.91
N ARG A 6 -36.45 -43.99 27.53
CA ARG A 6 -37.41 -42.94 27.01
C ARG A 6 -36.68 -41.58 27.10
N LEU A 7 -36.60 -40.63 26.14
CA LEU A 7 -37.32 -40.25 24.89
C LEU A 7 -38.36 -39.11 25.08
N VAL A 8 -37.88 -37.86 24.87
CA VAL A 8 -38.54 -36.65 24.30
C VAL A 8 -37.39 -35.76 23.78
N GLY A 9 -37.38 -35.05 22.64
CA GLY A 9 -38.38 -34.87 21.58
C GLY A 9 -38.63 -33.39 21.27
N ARG A 10 -37.85 -32.75 20.37
CA ARG A 10 -38.22 -31.45 19.78
C ARG A 10 -37.56 -31.20 18.41
N SER A 11 -38.38 -30.80 17.44
CA SER A 11 -38.05 -30.60 16.03
C SER A 11 -37.85 -29.12 15.68
N TYR A 12 -36.94 -28.81 14.74
CA TYR A 12 -37.04 -27.68 13.80
C TYR A 12 -36.34 -28.09 12.49
N LEU A 13 -37.11 -28.45 11.45
CA LEU A 13 -37.44 -27.63 10.26
C LEU A 13 -36.31 -27.55 9.20
N LEU A 14 -36.55 -28.19 8.05
CA LEU A 14 -35.74 -28.04 6.84
C LEU A 14 -36.02 -26.68 6.19
N GLY A 15 -34.97 -26.01 5.70
CA GLY A 15 -35.08 -24.83 4.85
C GLY A 15 -35.19 -25.21 3.37
N SER A 16 -36.24 -24.72 2.70
CA SER A 16 -36.47 -24.93 1.27
C SER A 16 -36.05 -23.71 0.45
N THR A 17 -35.18 -23.90 -0.55
CA THR A 17 -34.83 -22.88 -1.54
C THR A 17 -35.83 -22.88 -2.72
N PRO A 18 -36.24 -21.71 -3.23
CA PRO A 18 -36.78 -21.59 -4.59
C PRO A 18 -35.84 -20.80 -5.53
N ASN A 19 -35.60 -21.42 -6.69
CA ASN A 19 -34.85 -20.94 -7.85
C ASN A 19 -35.76 -20.14 -8.81
N PRO A 20 -35.32 -19.02 -9.43
CA PRO A 20 -35.93 -18.46 -10.63
C PRO A 20 -35.15 -18.82 -11.91
N ASN A 21 -35.69 -19.75 -12.72
CA ASN A 21 -35.15 -20.11 -14.05
C ASN A 21 -35.81 -19.26 -15.18
N PRO A 22 -35.13 -19.02 -16.33
CA PRO A 22 -35.59 -18.10 -17.37
C PRO A 22 -36.32 -18.79 -18.56
N SER A 23 -37.25 -18.06 -19.21
CA SER A 23 -37.84 -18.33 -20.55
C SER A 23 -38.69 -17.10 -20.97
N SER A 24 -39.04 -16.76 -22.22
CA SER A 24 -38.72 -17.28 -23.58
C SER A 24 -38.94 -16.13 -24.61
N ILE A 25 -38.07 -15.94 -25.62
CA ILE A 25 -38.26 -16.29 -27.05
C ILE A 25 -39.20 -15.41 -27.92
N ARG A 26 -38.64 -14.91 -29.04
CA ARG A 26 -39.23 -14.42 -30.34
C ARG A 26 -40.07 -13.12 -30.39
N GLY A 27 -39.73 -12.28 -31.39
CA GLY A 27 -40.73 -11.98 -32.45
C GLY A 27 -40.62 -10.69 -33.29
N SER A 28 -39.97 -10.79 -34.46
CA SER A 28 -40.46 -10.24 -35.76
C SER A 28 -40.36 -8.74 -36.14
N SER A 29 -39.66 -8.51 -37.27
CA SER A 29 -40.03 -7.67 -38.45
C SER A 29 -40.02 -6.13 -38.43
N GLY A 30 -39.19 -5.56 -39.33
CA GLY A 30 -39.75 -4.91 -40.54
C GLY A 30 -39.44 -3.42 -40.83
N CYS A 31 -38.56 -3.18 -41.82
CA CYS A 31 -38.57 -2.08 -42.84
C CYS A 31 -38.59 -0.59 -42.36
N TYR A 32 -38.02 0.42 -43.06
CA TYR A 32 -37.87 0.65 -44.51
C TYR A 32 -36.61 1.47 -44.91
N LEU A 33 -36.39 1.45 -46.23
CA LEU A 33 -35.42 2.14 -47.10
C LEU A 33 -35.20 3.66 -46.88
N TYR A 34 -34.01 4.16 -47.23
CA TYR A 34 -33.71 5.09 -48.36
C TYR A 34 -32.22 5.53 -48.25
N SER A 35 -31.30 5.00 -49.07
CA SER A 35 -30.92 5.48 -50.41
C SER A 35 -30.43 6.94 -50.50
N SER A 36 -29.12 7.13 -50.59
CA SER A 36 -28.52 7.95 -51.66
C SER A 36 -27.09 7.49 -51.99
N LEU A 37 -26.69 7.61 -53.26
CA LEU A 37 -25.38 7.17 -53.77
C LEU A 37 -24.43 8.36 -53.98
N ARG A 38 -23.11 8.13 -53.92
CA ARG A 38 -22.17 8.43 -55.02
C ARG A 38 -20.77 7.85 -54.82
N ALA A 39 -20.53 6.75 -55.53
CA ALA A 39 -19.28 6.42 -56.23
C ALA A 39 -18.86 7.58 -57.19
N ILE A 40 -17.66 7.70 -57.78
CA ILE A 40 -16.33 7.04 -57.76
C ILE A 40 -15.38 8.05 -58.46
N SER A 41 -14.08 8.11 -58.15
CA SER A 41 -13.05 8.26 -59.19
C SER A 41 -11.62 8.00 -58.71
N SER A 42 -10.96 7.12 -59.44
CA SER A 42 -9.52 6.86 -59.43
C SER A 42 -8.79 7.74 -60.45
N ALA A 43 -7.53 8.06 -60.18
CA ALA A 43 -6.53 8.35 -61.22
C ALA A 43 -5.12 8.16 -60.62
N SER A 44 -4.17 7.71 -61.45
CA SER A 44 -2.79 7.44 -61.03
C SER A 44 -1.81 7.88 -62.11
N ILE A 45 -0.67 8.50 -61.70
CA ILE A 45 0.65 8.48 -62.40
C ILE A 45 0.67 9.32 -63.71
N PRO A 46 1.72 10.14 -64.03
CA PRO A 46 3.12 9.71 -64.09
C PRO A 46 4.24 10.69 -63.65
N LEU A 47 5.45 10.13 -63.61
CA LEU A 47 6.77 10.78 -63.52
C LEU A 47 7.18 11.43 -64.86
N PRO A 48 8.22 12.30 -64.84
CA PRO A 48 9.24 12.28 -65.88
C PRO A 48 10.67 12.09 -65.35
N LEU A 49 11.56 11.64 -66.24
CA LEU A 49 12.97 11.30 -66.00
C LEU A 49 13.93 12.31 -66.68
N ARG A 50 15.20 12.26 -66.25
CA ARG A 50 16.44 12.69 -66.97
C ARG A 50 16.75 14.21 -67.00
N ASN A 51 17.93 14.67 -66.56
CA ASN A 51 19.17 14.54 -67.34
C ASN A 51 20.50 14.66 -66.54
N GLN A 52 21.53 13.97 -67.07
CA GLN A 52 22.96 14.00 -66.71
C GLN A 52 23.63 15.33 -67.16
N TRP A 53 24.83 15.81 -66.73
CA TRP A 53 26.02 15.35 -65.98
C TRP A 53 26.94 16.61 -65.72
N PRO A 54 28.23 16.58 -65.27
CA PRO A 54 29.03 15.70 -64.37
C PRO A 54 29.91 16.51 -63.34
N PHE A 55 30.86 15.82 -62.66
CA PHE A 55 32.10 16.34 -62.00
C PHE A 55 32.12 17.70 -61.23
N SER A 56 32.38 17.64 -59.92
CA SER A 56 33.58 18.30 -59.34
C SER A 56 33.94 17.73 -57.95
N ARG A 57 35.12 18.11 -57.45
CA ARG A 57 35.82 17.52 -56.31
C ARG A 57 35.37 18.05 -54.95
N ASN A 58 35.56 17.21 -53.94
CA ASN A 58 35.72 17.56 -52.53
C ASN A 58 36.63 18.80 -52.37
N PRO A 59 36.34 19.70 -51.42
CA PRO A 59 37.25 19.72 -50.27
C PRO A 59 36.55 19.72 -48.91
N SER A 60 37.28 19.14 -47.97
CA SER A 60 37.10 19.19 -46.52
C SER A 60 36.45 20.48 -46.00
N ASN A 61 35.38 20.33 -45.24
CA ASN A 61 35.14 21.20 -44.09
C ASN A 61 34.64 20.39 -42.91
N SER A 62 35.59 20.05 -42.04
CA SER A 62 35.36 19.46 -40.73
C SER A 62 34.80 20.54 -39.79
N TRP A 63 33.48 20.66 -39.70
CA TRP A 63 32.84 21.48 -38.66
C TRP A 63 31.76 20.72 -37.91
N ALA A 64 31.92 20.77 -36.58
CA ALA A 64 30.91 20.55 -35.57
C ALA A 64 29.95 19.37 -35.81
N SER A 65 30.34 18.20 -35.31
CA SER A 65 29.40 17.29 -34.67
C SER A 65 28.75 18.03 -33.48
N SER A 66 27.74 18.86 -33.75
CA SER A 66 26.96 19.52 -32.72
C SER A 66 26.25 18.46 -31.88
N PRO A 67 26.58 18.30 -30.58
CA PRO A 67 25.77 17.50 -29.69
C PRO A 67 24.53 18.33 -29.37
N TRP A 68 23.58 18.37 -30.30
CA TRP A 68 22.26 18.92 -30.07
C TRP A 68 21.56 18.05 -29.04
N LEU A 69 21.83 18.39 -27.79
CA LEU A 69 20.92 18.37 -26.66
C LEU A 69 19.79 17.37 -26.84
N ARG A 70 20.08 16.11 -26.50
CA ARG A 70 19.04 15.24 -25.96
C ARG A 70 18.63 15.78 -24.58
N PHE A 71 17.99 16.95 -24.57
CA PHE A 71 16.95 17.25 -23.60
C PHE A 71 15.76 16.34 -23.90
N GLY A 72 15.98 15.03 -23.72
CA GLY A 72 14.93 14.12 -23.31
C GLY A 72 14.55 14.51 -21.89
N GLY A 73 13.90 15.66 -21.76
CA GLY A 73 13.18 16.05 -20.56
C GLY A 73 12.04 15.07 -20.42
N GLN A 74 12.35 13.91 -19.84
CA GLN A 74 11.40 12.86 -19.55
C GLN A 74 10.51 13.40 -18.44
N ARG A 75 9.50 14.20 -18.84
CA ARG A 75 8.33 14.53 -18.04
C ARG A 75 7.59 13.22 -17.77
N ARG A 76 8.11 12.45 -16.81
CA ARG A 76 7.31 11.51 -16.05
C ARG A 76 6.32 12.41 -15.31
N SER A 77 5.12 12.54 -15.85
CA SER A 77 3.99 13.02 -15.07
C SER A 77 3.78 11.97 -13.99
N LEU A 78 4.26 12.26 -12.77
CA LEU A 78 3.99 11.43 -11.61
C LEU A 78 2.48 11.42 -11.42
N PHE A 79 1.83 10.30 -11.72
CA PHE A 79 0.40 10.14 -11.57
C PHE A 79 0.18 9.43 -10.24
N ILE A 80 -0.34 10.17 -9.26
CA ILE A 80 -0.61 9.64 -7.93
C ILE A 80 -2.05 9.13 -7.90
N GLU A 81 -2.21 7.83 -7.75
CA GLU A 81 -3.53 7.21 -7.52
C GLU A 81 -3.83 7.15 -6.02
N THR A 82 -5.11 7.16 -5.64
CA THR A 82 -5.52 7.09 -4.22
C THR A 82 -6.51 5.98 -3.98
N GLN A 83 -6.31 5.19 -2.93
CA GLN A 83 -7.24 4.14 -2.49
C GLN A 83 -7.72 4.39 -1.06
N SER A 84 -8.99 4.11 -0.80
CA SER A 84 -9.64 4.23 0.51
C SER A 84 -9.41 2.99 1.36
N THR A 85 -9.07 3.17 2.63
CA THR A 85 -9.00 2.07 3.60
C THR A 85 -10.28 2.00 4.45
N PRO A 86 -10.54 0.88 5.17
CA PRO A 86 -11.58 0.77 6.19
C PRO A 86 -11.49 1.82 7.33
N ASN A 87 -10.33 2.47 7.50
CA ASN A 87 -10.17 3.58 8.43
C ASN A 87 -10.46 4.92 7.70
N PRO A 88 -11.58 5.62 7.98
CA PRO A 88 -11.95 6.86 7.28
C PRO A 88 -10.96 8.02 7.49
N LEU A 89 -10.10 7.92 8.51
CA LEU A 89 -9.04 8.88 8.78
C LEU A 89 -7.74 8.57 8.03
N SER A 90 -7.64 7.44 7.33
CA SER A 90 -6.44 7.04 6.57
C SER A 90 -6.71 6.89 5.08
N LEU A 91 -5.76 7.29 4.24
CA LEU A 91 -5.83 7.17 2.80
C LEU A 91 -4.49 6.75 2.22
N MET A 92 -4.50 5.81 1.27
CA MET A 92 -3.30 5.33 0.57
C MET A 92 -3.07 6.16 -0.70
N PHE A 93 -1.80 6.50 -0.94
CA PHE A 93 -1.32 7.27 -2.08
C PHE A 93 -0.25 6.47 -2.82
N TYR A 94 -0.51 6.14 -4.08
CA TYR A 94 0.36 5.34 -4.95
C TYR A 94 1.03 6.25 -5.98
N PRO A 95 2.31 6.65 -5.79
CA PRO A 95 2.99 7.57 -6.71
C PRO A 95 3.41 6.95 -8.05
N GLY A 96 3.14 5.66 -8.29
CA GLY A 96 3.57 4.95 -9.50
C GLY A 96 5.08 4.72 -9.60
N GLN A 97 5.81 4.95 -8.50
CA GLN A 97 7.22 4.65 -8.31
C GLN A 97 7.38 3.97 -6.93
N PRO A 98 8.36 3.07 -6.74
CA PRO A 98 8.62 2.52 -5.41
C PRO A 98 8.99 3.66 -4.45
N VAL A 99 8.42 3.61 -3.25
CA VAL A 99 8.73 4.48 -2.11
C VAL A 99 9.89 3.86 -1.34
N MET A 100 9.73 2.64 -0.85
CA MET A 100 10.79 1.88 -0.17
C MET A 100 11.21 0.66 -1.00
N GLU A 101 12.50 0.31 -0.96
CA GLU A 101 12.99 -0.91 -1.62
C GLU A 101 12.66 -2.18 -0.82
N VAL A 102 12.70 -2.08 0.52
CA VAL A 102 12.53 -3.20 1.46
C VAL A 102 11.82 -2.69 2.72
N GLY A 103 10.94 -3.51 3.29
CA GLY A 103 10.30 -3.24 4.58
C GLY A 103 9.30 -2.08 4.57
N SER A 104 9.19 -1.42 5.71
CA SER A 104 8.22 -0.36 5.99
C SER A 104 8.81 0.66 6.97
N ALA A 105 8.22 1.85 7.02
CA ALA A 105 8.58 2.90 7.97
C ALA A 105 7.34 3.62 8.49
N ASP A 106 7.19 3.69 9.82
CA ASP A 106 6.04 4.24 10.52
C ASP A 106 6.43 5.53 11.26
N PHE A 107 5.73 6.63 10.94
CA PHE A 107 5.96 7.95 11.52
C PHE A 107 4.73 8.37 12.34
N PRO A 108 4.62 7.94 13.61
CA PRO A 108 3.50 8.27 14.49
C PRO A 108 3.41 9.75 14.88
N ASN A 109 4.47 10.54 14.67
CA ASN A 109 4.52 11.95 15.05
C ASN A 109 5.58 12.71 14.23
N ALA A 110 5.51 14.04 14.26
CA ALA A 110 6.44 14.91 13.53
C ALA A 110 7.92 14.75 13.96
N ARG A 111 8.20 14.23 15.17
CA ARG A 111 9.58 14.03 15.64
C ARG A 111 10.25 12.84 14.95
N THR A 112 9.55 11.71 14.77
CA THR A 112 10.09 10.57 14.02
C THR A 112 10.20 10.88 12.53
N ALA A 113 9.26 11.66 11.99
CA ALA A 113 9.25 12.11 10.59
C ALA A 113 10.49 12.92 10.17
N MET A 114 11.21 13.56 11.10
CA MET A 114 12.45 14.30 10.80
C MET A 114 13.56 13.46 10.15
N THR A 115 13.50 12.13 10.27
CA THR A 115 14.44 11.19 9.62
C THR A 115 14.25 11.08 8.10
N SER A 116 13.08 11.49 7.58
CA SER A 116 12.74 11.42 6.16
C SER A 116 12.30 12.78 5.61
N PRO A 117 12.91 13.30 4.53
CA PRO A 117 12.47 14.54 3.89
C PRO A 117 11.02 14.49 3.39
N LEU A 118 10.58 13.33 2.90
CA LEU A 118 9.19 13.11 2.47
C LEU A 118 8.24 13.15 3.68
N ALA A 119 8.52 12.39 4.74
CA ALA A 119 7.65 12.36 5.91
C ALA A 119 7.57 13.74 6.58
N LYS A 120 8.71 14.44 6.72
CA LYS A 120 8.74 15.83 7.20
C LYS A 120 7.83 16.75 6.38
N SER A 121 7.89 16.68 5.04
CA SER A 121 7.03 17.51 4.18
C SER A 121 5.53 17.19 4.32
N MET A 122 5.17 15.95 4.66
CA MET A 122 3.77 15.59 4.97
C MET A 122 3.32 16.15 6.32
N PHE A 123 4.19 16.15 7.33
CA PHE A 123 3.92 16.73 8.64
C PHE A 123 3.97 18.27 8.69
N GLU A 124 4.41 18.91 7.60
CA GLU A 124 4.27 20.36 7.41
C GLU A 124 2.86 20.76 6.90
N ILE A 125 2.02 19.78 6.54
CA ILE A 125 0.62 19.98 6.11
C ILE A 125 -0.31 19.95 7.33
N ASP A 126 -1.03 21.03 7.57
CA ASP A 126 -1.95 21.16 8.70
C ASP A 126 -3.06 20.10 8.66
N GLY A 127 -3.09 19.23 9.68
CA GLY A 127 -4.07 18.15 9.81
C GLY A 127 -3.53 16.74 9.51
N VAL A 128 -2.28 16.58 9.09
CA VAL A 128 -1.62 15.26 9.03
C VAL A 128 -1.20 14.82 10.43
N SER A 129 -1.59 13.60 10.84
CA SER A 129 -1.34 13.06 12.18
C SER A 129 -0.34 11.90 12.20
N ARG A 130 -0.34 11.05 11.17
CA ARG A 130 0.60 9.93 11.00
C ARG A 130 0.91 9.74 9.51
N VAL A 131 2.13 9.32 9.21
CA VAL A 131 2.57 8.95 7.86
C VAL A 131 3.20 7.57 7.93
N PHE A 132 2.96 6.74 6.93
CA PHE A 132 3.50 5.39 6.83
C PHE A 132 3.94 5.09 5.40
N PHE A 133 5.12 4.50 5.25
CA PHE A 133 5.68 4.11 3.96
C PHE A 133 5.77 2.59 3.83
N ARG A 134 5.37 2.10 2.66
CA ARG A 134 5.56 0.71 2.21
C ARG A 134 6.36 0.71 0.90
N SER A 135 6.47 -0.45 0.25
CA SER A 135 7.15 -0.58 -1.04
C SER A 135 6.59 0.37 -2.12
N ASP A 136 5.27 0.38 -2.30
CA ASP A 136 4.63 0.99 -3.48
C ASP A 136 3.67 2.14 -3.16
N PHE A 137 3.40 2.40 -1.88
CA PHE A 137 2.47 3.41 -1.42
C PHE A 137 2.93 4.15 -0.16
N VAL A 138 2.33 5.33 0.03
CA VAL A 138 2.35 6.12 1.26
C VAL A 138 0.94 6.13 1.83
N THR A 139 0.77 5.70 3.08
CA THR A 139 -0.48 5.93 3.83
C THR A 139 -0.35 7.19 4.66
N VAL A 140 -1.31 8.09 4.53
CA VAL A 140 -1.41 9.28 5.39
C VAL A 140 -2.66 9.12 6.26
N THR A 141 -2.52 9.35 7.56
CA THR A 141 -3.63 9.49 8.50
C THR A 141 -3.79 10.97 8.83
N LYS A 142 -5.04 11.45 8.84
CA LYS A 142 -5.40 12.83 9.19
C LYS A 142 -6.02 12.96 10.58
N SER A 143 -6.12 14.17 11.10
CA SER A 143 -6.99 14.50 12.23
C SER A 143 -8.48 14.42 11.84
N GLU A 144 -9.37 14.32 12.82
CA GLU A 144 -10.83 14.26 12.56
C GLU A 144 -11.37 15.57 11.96
N GLU A 145 -10.75 16.71 12.29
CA GLU A 145 -11.23 18.06 12.02
C GLU A 145 -11.12 18.51 10.55
N VAL A 146 -10.17 17.94 9.78
CA VAL A 146 -9.85 18.39 8.42
C VAL A 146 -10.46 17.46 7.35
N SER A 147 -10.91 17.99 6.21
CA SER A 147 -11.42 17.16 5.10
C SER A 147 -10.32 16.75 4.11
N TRP A 148 -10.52 15.60 3.45
CA TRP A 148 -9.60 15.10 2.43
C TRP A 148 -9.53 15.99 1.18
N ASP A 149 -10.50 16.87 0.95
CA ASP A 149 -10.55 17.75 -0.23
C ASP A 149 -9.47 18.84 -0.20
N PHE A 150 -9.08 19.29 1.00
CA PHE A 150 -7.99 20.24 1.21
C PHE A 150 -6.63 19.52 1.31
N LEU A 151 -6.57 18.38 2.00
CA LEU A 151 -5.33 17.62 2.18
C LEU A 151 -4.81 16.99 0.89
N LYS A 152 -5.68 16.48 0.00
CA LYS A 152 -5.25 15.79 -1.23
C LYS A 152 -4.37 16.67 -2.14
N PRO A 153 -4.75 17.91 -2.50
CA PRO A 153 -3.88 18.81 -3.27
C PRO A 153 -2.50 19.03 -2.65
N GLU A 154 -2.43 19.21 -1.32
CA GLU A 154 -1.17 19.48 -0.61
C GLU A 154 -0.28 18.24 -0.54
N ILE A 155 -0.85 17.08 -0.20
CA ILE A 155 -0.14 15.79 -0.20
C ILE A 155 0.38 15.47 -1.61
N PHE A 156 -0.43 15.66 -2.65
CA PHE A 156 0.02 15.47 -4.03
C PHE A 156 1.18 16.40 -4.38
N ALA A 157 1.13 17.67 -3.98
CA ALA A 157 2.22 18.62 -4.20
C ALA A 157 3.51 18.20 -3.49
N ALA A 158 3.43 17.78 -2.22
CA ALA A 158 4.59 17.32 -1.44
C ALA A 158 5.22 16.03 -2.00
N ILE A 159 4.41 15.04 -2.41
CA ILE A 159 4.90 13.84 -3.10
C ILE A 159 5.58 14.22 -4.43
N MET A 160 4.96 15.08 -5.23
CA MET A 160 5.52 15.51 -6.53
C MET A 160 6.82 16.32 -6.38
N ASP A 161 6.94 17.22 -5.40
CA ASP A 161 8.19 17.93 -5.13
C ASP A 161 9.29 16.97 -4.71
N PHE A 162 9.01 16.05 -3.79
CA PHE A 162 9.98 15.07 -3.33
C PHE A 162 10.58 14.27 -4.50
N TYR A 163 9.75 13.61 -5.32
CA TYR A 163 10.21 12.84 -6.48
C TYR A 163 10.87 13.70 -7.57
N SER A 164 10.49 14.97 -7.71
CA SER A 164 11.12 15.91 -8.65
C SER A 164 12.47 16.45 -8.14
N SER A 165 12.63 16.55 -6.82
CA SER A 165 13.83 17.10 -6.17
C SER A 165 14.99 16.11 -6.10
N GLY A 166 14.72 14.80 -6.19
CA GLY A 166 15.75 13.76 -6.10
C GLY A 166 16.42 13.64 -4.74
N LYS A 167 15.81 14.19 -3.68
CA LYS A 167 16.26 14.02 -2.29
C LYS A 167 16.21 12.53 -1.90
N PRO A 168 17.12 12.03 -1.03
CA PRO A 168 17.01 10.67 -0.50
C PRO A 168 15.76 10.55 0.39
N LEU A 169 15.16 9.35 0.45
CA LEU A 169 13.98 9.13 1.29
C LEU A 169 14.30 9.20 2.78
N PHE A 170 15.51 8.81 3.19
CA PHE A 170 16.01 8.91 4.55
C PHE A 170 17.29 9.75 4.58
N LEU A 171 17.45 10.57 5.61
CA LEU A 171 18.68 11.36 5.83
C LEU A 171 19.82 10.48 6.34
N ASP A 172 19.51 9.50 7.19
CA ASP A 172 20.44 8.54 7.76
C ASP A 172 20.26 7.17 7.09
N SER A 173 21.33 6.63 6.50
CA SER A 173 21.30 5.32 5.82
C SER A 173 20.99 4.14 6.74
N ASN A 174 21.14 4.32 8.06
CA ASN A 174 20.91 3.30 9.07
C ASN A 174 19.44 3.17 9.52
N VAL A 175 18.54 4.03 9.01
CA VAL A 175 17.08 3.97 9.25
C VAL A 175 16.37 3.15 8.16
N ALA A 176 17.10 2.63 7.18
CA ALA A 176 16.57 1.82 6.10
C ALA A 176 16.10 0.44 6.61
N ALA A 177 14.79 0.21 6.51
CA ALA A 177 14.12 -1.09 6.56
C ALA A 177 14.34 -1.93 7.84
N TYR A 178 13.45 -1.79 8.83
CA TYR A 178 13.25 -2.84 9.84
C TYR A 178 12.59 -4.05 9.18
N MET A 179 13.41 -5.04 8.77
CA MET A 179 12.99 -6.39 8.40
C MET A 179 12.72 -7.21 9.67
N ASP A 180 11.73 -6.78 10.43
CA ASP A 180 11.43 -7.31 11.77
C ASP A 180 10.93 -8.77 11.77
N THR A 181 10.34 -9.23 10.66
CA THR A 181 9.98 -10.63 10.39
C THR A 181 11.11 -11.51 9.86
N ALA A 182 12.36 -11.01 9.80
CA ALA A 182 13.50 -11.84 9.38
C ALA A 182 13.66 -13.07 10.28
N ILE A 183 13.76 -14.25 9.66
CA ILE A 183 14.01 -15.51 10.37
C ILE A 183 15.52 -15.61 10.63
N HIS A 184 15.89 -15.84 11.88
CA HIS A 184 17.26 -16.01 12.34
C HIS A 184 17.53 -17.47 12.72
N GLU A 185 18.80 -17.91 12.65
CA GLU A 185 19.18 -19.29 13.01
C GLU A 185 18.93 -19.63 14.49
N ASP A 186 18.83 -18.61 15.35
CA ASP A 186 18.50 -18.73 16.77
C ASP A 186 16.98 -18.74 17.07
N ASP A 187 16.12 -18.51 16.07
CA ASP A 187 14.66 -18.58 16.27
C ASP A 187 14.21 -20.02 16.53
N SER A 188 13.25 -20.22 17.44
CA SER A 188 12.62 -21.53 17.61
C SER A 188 11.74 -21.87 16.40
N GLU A 189 11.51 -23.17 16.16
CA GLU A 189 10.64 -23.65 15.06
C GLU A 189 9.25 -22.98 15.10
N ILE A 190 8.73 -22.72 16.31
CA ILE A 190 7.46 -22.02 16.55
C ILE A 190 7.55 -20.55 16.11
N VAL A 191 8.63 -19.84 16.48
CA VAL A 191 8.84 -18.43 16.10
C VAL A 191 9.03 -18.29 14.59
N ALA A 192 9.80 -19.18 13.97
CA ALA A 192 9.97 -19.23 12.52
C ALA A 192 8.62 -19.44 11.80
N MET A 193 7.78 -20.37 12.26
CA MET A 193 6.45 -20.62 11.71
C MET A 193 5.51 -19.41 11.89
N ILE A 194 5.55 -18.73 13.05
CA ILE A 194 4.79 -17.50 13.27
C ILE A 194 5.25 -16.40 12.30
N LYS A 195 6.56 -16.16 12.14
CA LYS A 195 7.12 -15.19 11.20
C LYS A 195 6.72 -15.50 9.75
N GLU A 196 6.76 -16.76 9.33
CA GLU A 196 6.33 -17.19 7.99
C GLU A 196 4.83 -16.91 7.75
N LEU A 197 3.95 -17.25 8.70
CA LEU A 197 2.50 -16.98 8.59
C LEU A 197 2.20 -15.48 8.56
N LEU A 198 2.91 -14.68 9.36
CA LEU A 198 2.79 -13.22 9.35
C LEU A 198 3.16 -12.68 7.97
N GLU A 199 4.31 -13.08 7.40
CA GLU A 199 4.79 -12.57 6.11
C GLU A 199 3.93 -13.03 4.91
N THR A 200 3.48 -14.30 4.92
CA THR A 200 2.86 -14.92 3.73
C THR A 200 1.34 -14.78 3.66
N GLN A 201 0.65 -14.54 4.77
CA GLN A 201 -0.82 -14.50 4.82
C GLN A 201 -1.36 -13.20 5.44
N ILE A 202 -0.80 -12.78 6.58
CA ILE A 202 -1.41 -11.71 7.37
C ILE A 202 -0.96 -10.33 6.88
N ARG A 203 0.34 -10.13 6.65
CA ARG A 203 0.89 -8.88 6.10
C ARG A 203 0.30 -8.47 4.75
N PRO A 204 0.13 -9.37 3.75
CA PRO A 204 -0.50 -9.01 2.48
C PRO A 204 -1.92 -8.47 2.67
N ALA A 205 -2.76 -9.16 3.43
CA ALA A 205 -4.14 -8.72 3.69
C ALA A 205 -4.18 -7.34 4.40
N VAL A 206 -3.36 -7.15 5.45
CA VAL A 206 -3.29 -5.88 6.19
C VAL A 206 -2.76 -4.71 5.33
N GLN A 207 -1.87 -5.00 4.38
CA GLN A 207 -1.30 -3.98 3.49
C GLN A 207 -2.24 -3.63 2.34
N GLU A 208 -2.95 -4.60 1.78
CA GLU A 208 -3.89 -4.43 0.66
C GLU A 208 -5.23 -3.83 1.10
N ASP A 209 -5.86 -4.36 2.16
CA ASP A 209 -7.18 -3.90 2.62
C ASP A 209 -7.07 -2.68 3.56
N ASP A 210 -6.23 -2.74 4.60
CA ASP A 210 -6.18 -1.71 5.64
C ASP A 210 -5.17 -0.58 5.36
N GLY A 211 -4.18 -0.79 4.50
CA GLY A 211 -3.12 0.19 4.21
C GLY A 211 -2.17 0.45 5.39
N GLY A 212 -2.02 -0.53 6.28
CA GLY A 212 -1.05 -0.50 7.37
C GLY A 212 -0.07 -1.68 7.29
N ASP A 213 0.56 -2.02 8.41
CA ASP A 213 1.47 -3.16 8.51
C ASP A 213 1.57 -3.64 9.96
N ILE A 214 2.20 -4.79 10.17
CA ILE A 214 2.44 -5.39 11.48
C ILE A 214 3.91 -5.68 11.72
N GLU A 215 4.33 -5.46 12.95
CA GLU A 215 5.69 -5.65 13.45
C GLU A 215 5.62 -6.69 14.58
N TYR A 216 6.34 -7.79 14.44
CA TYR A 216 6.48 -8.88 15.40
C TYR A 216 7.41 -8.47 16.55
N ARG A 217 6.84 -8.21 17.73
CA ARG A 217 7.59 -7.82 18.93
C ARG A 217 8.11 -9.01 19.74
N GLY A 218 7.57 -10.22 19.53
CA GLY A 218 8.04 -11.44 20.17
C GLY A 218 6.93 -12.46 20.44
N PHE A 219 7.30 -13.59 21.02
CA PHE A 219 6.39 -14.66 21.43
C PHE A 219 6.78 -15.15 22.83
N ASP A 220 5.79 -15.23 23.71
CA ASP A 220 5.95 -15.80 25.04
C ASP A 220 5.54 -17.29 25.02
N LEU A 221 6.52 -18.17 25.24
CA LEU A 221 6.35 -19.63 25.22
C LEU A 221 5.50 -20.15 26.39
N ASP A 222 5.50 -19.47 27.54
CA ASP A 222 4.77 -19.92 28.73
C ASP A 222 3.28 -19.57 28.63
N SER A 223 2.96 -18.33 28.23
CA SER A 223 1.58 -17.90 28.03
C SER A 223 1.01 -18.35 26.68
N GLY A 224 1.82 -18.49 25.64
CA GLY A 224 1.40 -18.72 24.26
C GLY A 224 0.90 -17.45 23.56
N ILE A 225 1.36 -16.27 23.98
CA ILE A 225 0.91 -14.98 23.43
C ILE A 225 1.94 -14.43 22.44
N VAL A 226 1.49 -14.12 21.22
CA VAL A 226 2.28 -13.37 20.23
C VAL A 226 2.08 -11.88 20.47
N LYS A 227 3.17 -11.13 20.60
CA LYS A 227 3.16 -9.67 20.69
C LYS A 227 3.36 -9.07 19.31
N LEU A 228 2.43 -8.23 18.87
CA LEU A 228 2.53 -7.46 17.63
C LEU A 228 2.39 -5.98 17.93
N ARG A 229 3.14 -5.13 17.22
CA ARG A 229 2.87 -3.69 17.09
C ARG A 229 2.18 -3.44 15.75
N MET A 230 1.13 -2.63 15.79
CA MET A 230 0.39 -2.18 14.61
C MET A 230 1.03 -0.89 14.06
N GLN A 231 1.21 -0.80 12.74
CA GLN A 231 1.77 0.36 12.05
C GLN A 231 0.78 0.97 11.05
N GLY A 232 1.02 2.22 10.64
CA GLY A 232 0.19 2.92 9.65
C GLY A 232 -1.27 3.04 10.08
N ALA A 233 -2.19 2.81 9.13
CA ALA A 233 -3.64 2.96 9.34
C ALA A 233 -4.20 2.10 10.49
N CYS A 234 -3.59 0.93 10.75
CA CYS A 234 -4.07 -0.06 11.71
C CYS A 234 -3.88 0.34 13.17
N SER A 235 -2.86 1.17 13.45
CA SER A 235 -2.54 1.66 14.81
C SER A 235 -3.61 2.58 15.41
N GLY A 236 -4.42 3.21 14.55
CA GLY A 236 -5.40 4.25 14.91
C GLY A 236 -6.82 3.93 14.44
N CYS A 237 -7.13 2.65 14.22
CA CYS A 237 -8.47 2.24 13.83
C CYS A 237 -9.49 2.55 14.95
N PRO A 238 -10.66 3.13 14.62
CA PRO A 238 -11.70 3.39 15.61
C PRO A 238 -12.17 2.09 16.26
N SER A 239 -12.68 2.15 17.50
CA SER A 239 -12.94 0.98 18.36
C SER A 239 -13.82 -0.12 17.73
N SER A 240 -14.63 0.21 16.72
CA SER A 240 -15.40 -0.77 15.95
C SER A 240 -14.55 -1.57 14.95
N SER A 241 -13.58 -0.93 14.30
CA SER A 241 -12.70 -1.57 13.30
C SER A 241 -11.51 -2.27 13.96
N SER A 242 -10.96 -1.71 15.05
CA SER A 242 -9.80 -2.31 15.73
C SER A 242 -10.09 -3.67 16.38
N VAL A 243 -11.31 -3.90 16.87
CA VAL A 243 -11.73 -5.22 17.40
C VAL A 243 -11.81 -6.26 16.28
N THR A 244 -12.40 -5.93 15.13
CA THR A 244 -12.48 -6.84 13.98
C THR A 244 -11.09 -7.16 13.43
N LEU A 245 -10.24 -6.14 13.28
CA LEU A 245 -8.88 -6.29 12.78
C LEU A 245 -8.02 -7.14 13.73
N LYS A 246 -8.05 -6.89 15.05
CA LYS A 246 -7.37 -7.74 16.04
C LYS A 246 -7.84 -9.19 15.97
N SER A 247 -9.16 -9.41 15.89
CA SER A 247 -9.73 -10.77 15.79
C SER A 247 -9.34 -11.49 14.48
N GLY A 248 -9.24 -10.76 13.36
CA GLY A 248 -8.79 -11.31 12.08
C GLY A 248 -7.32 -11.76 12.11
N ILE A 249 -6.45 -10.92 12.67
CA ILE A 249 -5.03 -11.21 12.84
C ILE A 249 -4.80 -12.35 13.85
N GLU A 250 -5.59 -12.43 14.92
CA GLU A 250 -5.48 -13.46 15.95
C GLU A 250 -5.93 -14.85 15.47
N ASN A 251 -6.95 -14.92 14.61
CA ASN A 251 -7.53 -16.19 14.15
C ASN A 251 -6.59 -17.01 13.25
N MET A 252 -5.65 -16.38 12.54
CA MET A 252 -4.75 -17.11 11.63
C MET A 252 -3.63 -17.87 12.37
N PRO A 253 -2.78 -17.25 13.23
CA PRO A 253 -1.73 -17.96 13.94
C PRO A 253 -2.28 -19.02 14.89
N THR A 254 -3.38 -18.74 15.60
CA THR A 254 -4.03 -19.69 16.52
C THR A 254 -4.62 -20.93 15.81
N HIS A 255 -4.90 -20.86 14.51
CA HIS A 255 -5.38 -22.00 13.72
C HIS A 255 -4.25 -22.92 13.26
N TYR A 256 -3.11 -22.35 12.85
CA TYR A 256 -1.98 -23.10 12.29
C TYR A 256 -0.93 -23.51 13.32
N VAL A 257 -0.80 -22.79 14.44
CA VAL A 257 0.20 -23.00 15.49
C VAL A 257 -0.51 -23.30 16.83
N PRO A 258 -0.65 -24.57 17.26
CA PRO A 258 -1.44 -24.92 18.44
C PRO A 258 -0.86 -24.41 19.77
N GLU A 259 0.40 -24.00 19.79
CA GLU A 259 1.06 -23.33 20.92
C GLU A 259 0.62 -21.86 21.08
N VAL A 260 0.14 -21.22 20.01
CA VAL A 260 -0.36 -19.84 20.06
C VAL A 260 -1.79 -19.84 20.59
N LYS A 261 -1.98 -19.23 21.75
CA LYS A 261 -3.29 -19.08 22.42
C LYS A 261 -3.96 -17.74 22.15
N GLY A 262 -3.21 -16.75 21.67
CA GLY A 262 -3.74 -15.44 21.32
C GLY A 262 -2.69 -14.43 20.89
N VAL A 263 -3.15 -13.23 20.54
CA VAL A 263 -2.33 -12.11 20.09
C VAL A 263 -2.57 -10.88 20.97
N ASP A 264 -1.50 -10.23 21.40
CA ASP A 264 -1.58 -8.95 22.11
C ASP A 264 -0.92 -7.81 21.34
N GLN A 265 -1.48 -6.61 21.49
CA GLN A 265 -1.01 -5.41 20.82
C GLN A 265 -0.09 -4.62 21.74
N GLU A 266 1.20 -4.58 21.41
CA GLU A 266 2.13 -3.68 22.08
C GLU A 266 1.97 -2.28 21.50
N LEU A 267 1.60 -1.34 22.38
CA LEU A 267 1.54 0.08 22.06
C LEU A 267 2.89 0.71 22.41
N ASP A 268 3.38 1.61 21.55
CA ASP A 268 4.51 2.45 21.89
C ASP A 268 4.15 3.27 23.12
N THR A 269 4.76 2.93 24.26
CA THR A 269 4.82 3.87 25.39
C THR A 269 5.83 4.93 24.98
N ASP A 270 5.46 6.21 25.07
CA ASP A 270 6.39 7.33 24.80
C ASP A 270 7.53 7.34 25.83
N GLU A 271 8.54 6.48 25.63
CA GLU A 271 9.85 6.43 26.32
C GLU A 271 10.67 7.67 25.92
N GLY A 272 10.12 8.83 26.27
CA GLY A 272 10.55 10.16 25.87
C GLY A 272 10.33 11.22 26.94
N ALA A 273 9.93 10.83 28.17
CA ALA A 273 9.81 11.73 29.31
C ALA A 273 10.19 11.04 30.65
N SER A 274 11.21 11.60 31.33
CA SER A 274 11.56 11.38 32.75
C SER A 274 12.23 10.06 33.19
N SER A 275 13.38 9.74 32.61
CA SER A 275 14.47 9.14 33.43
C SER A 275 15.04 10.19 34.39
N SER A 276 14.28 10.59 35.41
CA SER A 276 14.79 11.39 36.52
C SER A 276 15.62 10.50 37.45
N ARG A 277 16.82 10.10 36.99
CA ARG A 277 17.83 9.48 37.84
C ARG A 277 18.20 10.47 38.94
N SER A 278 17.64 10.23 40.12
CA SER A 278 17.89 10.97 41.36
C SER A 278 19.30 10.68 41.88
N ASN A 279 20.32 11.21 41.18
CA ASN A 279 21.66 11.31 41.73
C ASN A 279 21.64 12.31 42.89
N GLY A 280 21.39 11.77 44.09
CA GLY A 280 21.51 12.50 45.35
C GLY A 280 22.96 12.92 45.57
N ILE A 281 23.31 14.10 45.08
CA ILE A 281 24.54 14.79 45.45
C ILE A 281 24.39 15.20 46.91
N LYS A 282 25.00 14.44 47.81
CA LYS A 282 25.28 14.91 49.17
C LYS A 282 26.34 16.01 49.07
N CYS A 283 25.91 17.26 49.23
CA CYS A 283 26.82 18.31 49.65
C CYS A 283 27.30 17.99 51.07
N TYR A 284 28.61 18.01 51.28
CA TYR A 284 29.26 18.04 52.59
C TYR A 284 29.39 19.50 53.07
#